data_AF-A0A843G736-F1
#
_entry.id   AF-A0A843G736-F1
#
_cell.length_a   1.000
_cell.length_b   1.000
_cell.length_c   1.000
_cell.angle_alpha   90.00
_cell.angle_beta   90.00
_cell.angle_gamma   90.00
#
_symmetry.space_group_name_H-M   'P 1'
#
loop_
_entity.id
_entity.type
_entity.pdbx_description
1 polymer ?
#
loop_
_entity_poly.entity_id
_entity_poly.type
_entity_poly.pdbx_seq_one_letter_code
_entity_poly.pdbx_strand_id
1 'polypeptide(L)'
;MSIIAIILGIIIIAFPMLGVITAADILGLSVLLLAIFLLANGVSEVEYNTTRGLINTILGIIMLIISLGLIFNPSIFAFLTALTIYLAGIFLIIIGLIIIVGNRDNKYGFWMGILGIVLGVIYIILGTYIKDPLILGSLIGIWLLVTGVLNLLDNGY
;
A
#
# COMPACT_ATOMS: atom_id res chain seq x y z
N MET A 1 -4.64 6.01 -13.16
CA MET A 1 -4.54 5.34 -11.84
C MET A 1 -4.55 6.29 -10.65
N SER A 2 -4.25 7.57 -10.86
CA SER A 2 -4.09 8.59 -9.83
C SER A 2 -5.33 8.83 -8.95
N ILE A 3 -6.53 8.91 -9.54
CA ILE A 3 -7.80 9.11 -8.81
C ILE A 3 -8.14 7.91 -7.93
N ILE A 4 -7.90 6.68 -8.42
CA ILE A 4 -8.17 5.46 -7.65
C ILE A 4 -7.33 5.46 -6.38
N ALA A 5 -6.02 5.73 -6.48
CA ALA A 5 -5.13 5.80 -5.33
C ALA A 5 -5.59 6.82 -4.27
N ILE A 6 -6.05 8.00 -4.72
CA ILE A 6 -6.59 9.03 -3.84
C ILE A 6 -7.83 8.50 -3.11
N ILE A 7 -8.81 7.97 -3.84
CA ILE A 7 -10.04 7.45 -3.24
C ILE A 7 -9.72 6.35 -2.22
N LEU A 8 -8.84 5.42 -2.58
CA LEU A 8 -8.42 4.33 -1.69
C LEU A 8 -7.74 4.87 -0.43
N GLY A 9 -6.84 5.85 -0.57
CA GLY A 9 -6.18 6.47 0.57
C GLY A 9 -7.14 7.22 1.50
N ILE A 10 -8.14 7.94 0.95
CA ILE A 10 -9.21 8.58 1.74
C ILE A 10 -10.01 7.54 2.51
N ILE A 11 -10.39 6.43 1.86
CA ILE A 11 -11.17 5.36 2.52
C ILE A 11 -10.42 4.82 3.73
N ILE A 12 -9.12 4.52 3.60
CA ILE A 12 -8.29 3.99 4.69
C ILE A 12 -8.25 4.95 5.89
N ILE A 13 -8.21 6.26 5.64
CA ILE A 13 -8.11 7.25 6.73
C ILE A 13 -9.48 7.55 7.34
N ALA A 14 -10.53 7.66 6.51
CA ALA A 14 -11.85 8.07 6.95
C ALA A 14 -12.59 6.97 7.74
N PHE A 15 -12.53 5.72 7.30
CA PHE A 15 -13.29 4.62 7.93
C PHE A 15 -12.95 4.40 9.40
N PRO A 16 -11.66 4.40 9.81
CA PRO A 16 -11.30 4.32 11.21
C PRO A 16 -11.75 5.54 12.03
N MET A 17 -11.67 6.74 11.47
CA MET A 17 -12.06 7.98 12.18
C MET A 17 -13.56 8.04 12.45
N LEU A 18 -14.37 7.42 11.60
CA LEU A 18 -15.82 7.32 11.76
C LEU A 18 -16.23 6.21 12.74
N GLY A 19 -15.28 5.43 13.29
CA GLY A 19 -15.56 4.36 14.26
C GLY A 19 -16.34 3.18 13.67
N VAL A 20 -16.33 3.02 12.34
CA VAL A 20 -17.16 2.03 11.62
C VAL A 20 -16.57 0.62 11.70
N ILE A 21 -15.27 0.49 11.94
CA ILE A 21 -14.51 -0.77 11.86
C ILE A 21 -13.63 -0.98 13.09
N THR A 22 -13.39 -2.24 13.46
CA THR A 22 -12.51 -2.57 14.59
C THR A 22 -11.04 -2.41 14.21
N ALA A 23 -10.17 -2.29 15.22
CA ALA A 23 -8.74 -2.07 14.99
C ALA A 23 -8.09 -3.19 14.13
N ALA A 24 -8.48 -4.46 14.31
CA ALA A 24 -7.98 -5.56 13.50
C ALA A 24 -8.42 -5.45 12.02
N ASP A 25 -9.67 -5.02 11.80
CA ASP A 25 -10.24 -4.85 10.47
C ASP A 25 -9.55 -3.72 9.70
N ILE A 26 -9.02 -2.69 10.38
CA ILE A 26 -8.26 -1.60 9.75
C ILE A 26 -7.03 -2.13 9.03
N LEU A 27 -6.26 -3.02 9.66
CA LEU A 27 -5.05 -3.58 9.04
C LEU A 27 -5.40 -4.43 7.82
N GLY A 28 -6.39 -5.32 7.97
CA GLY A 28 -6.88 -6.15 6.87
C GLY A 28 -7.36 -5.30 5.69
N LEU A 29 -8.19 -4.29 5.96
CA LEU A 29 -8.68 -3.36 4.96
C LEU A 29 -7.55 -2.56 4.30
N SER A 30 -6.58 -2.06 5.07
CA SER A 30 -5.48 -1.26 4.53
C SER A 30 -4.62 -2.08 3.55
N VAL A 31 -4.30 -3.33 3.93
CA VAL A 31 -3.56 -4.25 3.06
C VAL A 31 -4.40 -4.64 1.83
N LEU A 32 -5.71 -4.83 1.99
CA LEU A 32 -6.63 -5.10 0.87
C LEU A 32 -6.64 -3.95 -0.14
N LEU A 33 -6.78 -2.71 0.32
CA LEU A 33 -6.84 -1.56 -0.57
C LEU A 33 -5.49 -1.30 -1.25
N LEU A 34 -4.37 -1.56 -0.57
CA LEU A 34 -3.05 -1.58 -1.18
C LEU A 34 -2.94 -2.68 -2.26
N ALA A 35 -3.46 -3.87 -1.99
CA ALA A 35 -3.50 -4.96 -2.97
C ALA A 35 -4.29 -4.58 -4.23
N ILE A 36 -5.47 -3.98 -4.07
CA ILE A 36 -6.30 -3.48 -5.18
C ILE A 36 -5.53 -2.44 -6.00
N PHE A 37 -4.85 -1.49 -5.34
CA PHE A 37 -4.02 -0.51 -6.01
C PHE A 37 -2.91 -1.16 -6.84
N LEU A 38 -2.21 -2.15 -6.30
CA LEU A 38 -1.14 -2.86 -7.01
C LEU A 38 -1.65 -3.67 -8.20
N LEU A 39 -2.79 -4.35 -8.05
CA LEU A 39 -3.43 -5.08 -9.15
C LEU A 39 -3.85 -4.12 -10.27
N ALA A 40 -4.46 -2.98 -9.90
CA ALA A 40 -4.84 -1.97 -10.87
C ALA A 40 -3.62 -1.43 -11.64
N ASN A 41 -2.52 -1.09 -10.95
CA ASN A 41 -1.28 -0.67 -11.61
C ASN A 41 -0.67 -1.78 -12.46
N GLY A 42 -0.73 -3.03 -11.98
CA GLY A 42 -0.23 -4.19 -12.71
C GLY A 42 -0.86 -4.32 -14.09
N VAL A 43 -2.18 -4.17 -14.15
CA VAL A 43 -2.93 -4.19 -15.42
C VAL A 43 -2.60 -2.97 -16.29
N SER A 44 -2.54 -1.76 -15.73
CA SER A 44 -2.25 -0.58 -16.56
C SER A 44 -0.82 -0.51 -17.08
N GLU A 45 0.15 -1.04 -16.33
CA GLU A 45 1.54 -0.96 -16.73
C GLU A 45 1.96 -2.11 -17.65
N VAL A 46 1.18 -3.19 -17.78
CA VAL A 46 1.60 -4.35 -18.58
C VAL A 46 1.84 -4.00 -20.05
N GLU A 47 1.10 -3.02 -20.58
CA GLU A 47 1.21 -2.52 -21.96
C GLU A 47 2.45 -1.64 -22.18
N TYR A 48 2.91 -0.93 -21.14
CA TYR A 48 4.05 -0.01 -21.22
C TYR A 48 5.36 -0.64 -20.75
N ASN A 49 5.30 -1.45 -19.70
CA ASN A 49 6.42 -2.15 -19.12
C ASN A 49 5.94 -3.47 -18.49
N THR A 50 6.00 -4.54 -19.28
CA THR A 50 5.54 -5.88 -18.89
C THR A 50 6.19 -6.36 -17.59
N THR A 51 7.47 -6.05 -17.35
CA THR A 51 8.16 -6.44 -16.11
C THR A 51 7.55 -5.77 -14.89
N ARG A 52 7.32 -4.46 -14.93
CA ARG A 52 6.71 -3.73 -13.80
C ARG A 52 5.25 -4.13 -13.60
N GLY A 53 4.49 -4.26 -14.70
CA GLY A 53 3.12 -4.75 -14.67
C GLY A 53 3.00 -6.13 -14.02
N LEU A 54 3.87 -7.07 -14.40
CA LEU A 54 3.91 -8.42 -13.82
C LEU A 54 4.26 -8.39 -12.32
N ILE A 55 5.29 -7.63 -11.93
CA ILE A 55 5.70 -7.52 -10.52
C ILE A 55 4.55 -6.95 -9.68
N ASN A 56 3.96 -5.81 -10.10
CA ASN A 56 2.84 -5.19 -9.40
C ASN A 56 1.65 -6.15 -9.27
N THR A 57 1.36 -6.91 -10.33
CA THR A 57 0.29 -7.92 -10.31
C THR A 57 0.59 -9.04 -9.30
N ILE A 58 1.80 -9.60 -9.30
CA ILE A 58 2.20 -10.67 -8.37
C ILE A 58 2.14 -10.19 -6.92
N LEU A 59 2.71 -9.01 -6.63
CA LEU A 59 2.67 -8.41 -5.30
C LEU A 59 1.21 -8.16 -4.86
N GLY A 60 0.39 -7.64 -5.77
CA GLY A 60 -1.04 -7.42 -5.53
C GLY A 60 -1.79 -8.72 -5.20
N ILE A 61 -1.54 -9.81 -5.92
CA ILE A 61 -2.16 -11.12 -5.64
C ILE A 61 -1.74 -11.64 -4.25
N ILE A 62 -0.46 -11.54 -3.90
CA ILE A 62 0.04 -11.98 -2.59
C ILE A 62 -0.63 -11.17 -1.47
N MET A 63 -0.66 -9.83 -1.60
CA MET A 63 -1.29 -8.96 -0.61
C MET A 63 -2.80 -9.19 -0.53
N LEU A 64 -3.47 -9.49 -1.64
CA LEU A 64 -4.89 -9.82 -1.68
C LEU A 64 -5.18 -11.06 -0.84
N ILE A 65 -4.45 -12.16 -1.06
CA ILE A 65 -4.63 -13.41 -0.30
C ILE A 65 -4.43 -13.17 1.20
N ILE A 66 -3.37 -12.43 1.56
CA ILE A 66 -3.05 -12.14 2.97
C ILE A 66 -4.13 -11.28 3.61
N SER A 67 -4.60 -10.24 2.91
CA SER A 67 -5.64 -9.35 3.41
C SER A 67 -6.97 -10.07 3.65
N LEU A 68 -7.39 -10.94 2.71
CA LEU A 68 -8.60 -11.75 2.88
C LEU A 68 -8.46 -12.72 4.05
N GLY A 69 -7.28 -13.34 4.22
CA GLY A 69 -6.99 -14.17 5.39
C GLY A 69 -7.15 -13.40 6.71
N LEU A 70 -6.61 -12.19 6.77
CA LEU A 70 -6.72 -11.32 7.94
C LEU A 70 -8.16 -10.90 8.25
N ILE A 71 -8.98 -10.58 7.24
CA ILE A 71 -10.35 -10.11 7.41
C ILE A 71 -11.27 -11.25 7.84
N PHE A 72 -11.24 -12.39 7.14
CA PHE A 72 -12.20 -13.47 7.36
C PHE A 72 -11.81 -14.42 8.49
N ASN A 73 -10.51 -14.58 8.78
CA ASN A 73 -10.07 -15.47 9.84
C ASN A 73 -8.81 -14.97 10.57
N PRO A 74 -8.92 -13.89 11.37
CA PRO A 74 -7.78 -13.30 12.08
C PRO A 74 -7.05 -14.31 12.99
N SER A 75 -7.78 -15.29 13.53
CA SER A 75 -7.28 -16.27 14.49
C SER A 75 -6.31 -17.28 13.87
N ILE A 76 -6.63 -17.79 12.67
CA ILE A 76 -5.72 -18.68 11.91
C ILE A 76 -4.42 -17.96 11.57
N PHE A 77 -4.54 -16.66 11.36
CA PHE A 77 -3.43 -15.81 11.02
C PHE A 77 -2.83 -15.11 12.23
N ALA A 78 -3.14 -15.41 13.49
CA ALA A 78 -2.60 -14.64 14.64
C ALA A 78 -1.06 -14.56 14.67
N PHE A 79 -0.37 -15.66 14.33
CA PHE A 79 1.07 -15.68 14.10
C PHE A 79 1.47 -14.83 12.88
N LEU A 80 0.67 -14.91 11.82
CA LEU A 80 0.82 -14.09 10.63
C LEU A 80 0.45 -12.62 10.88
N THR A 81 -0.39 -12.25 11.84
CA THR A 81 -0.83 -10.87 12.10
C THR A 81 0.35 -10.07 12.61
N ALA A 82 1.15 -10.66 13.51
CA ALA A 82 2.43 -10.10 13.91
C ALA A 82 3.39 -9.99 12.71
N LEU A 83 3.43 -10.99 11.83
CA LEU A 83 4.26 -10.97 10.62
C LEU A 83 3.76 -9.99 9.55
N THR A 84 2.44 -9.77 9.45
CA THR A 84 1.79 -8.99 8.40
C THR A 84 2.04 -7.51 8.62
N ILE A 85 2.19 -7.08 9.87
CA ILE A 85 2.70 -5.75 10.20
C ILE A 85 4.06 -5.54 9.52
N TYR A 86 5.00 -6.46 9.71
CA TYR A 86 6.31 -6.33 9.04
C TYR A 86 6.18 -6.44 7.52
N LEU A 87 5.32 -7.34 7.05
CA LEU A 87 5.17 -7.63 5.64
C LEU A 87 4.60 -6.45 4.85
N ALA A 88 3.60 -5.74 5.37
CA ALA A 88 3.04 -4.54 4.74
C ALA A 88 4.11 -3.44 4.58
N GLY A 89 4.92 -3.21 5.61
CA GLY A 89 6.05 -2.28 5.55
C GLY A 89 7.14 -2.71 4.55
N ILE A 90 7.47 -4.00 4.51
CA ILE A 90 8.42 -4.56 3.54
C ILE A 90 7.90 -4.38 2.11
N PHE A 91 6.61 -4.65 1.86
CA PHE A 91 6.01 -4.43 0.55
C PHE A 91 6.05 -2.96 0.14
N LEU A 92 5.76 -2.01 1.05
CA LEU A 92 5.91 -0.57 0.78
C LEU A 92 7.34 -0.21 0.35
N ILE A 93 8.36 -0.80 0.99
CA ILE A 93 9.77 -0.60 0.61
C ILE A 93 10.04 -1.18 -0.78
N ILE A 94 9.60 -2.42 -1.05
CA ILE A 94 9.79 -3.09 -2.34
C ILE A 94 9.15 -2.28 -3.47
N ILE A 95 7.91 -1.82 -3.27
CA ILE A 95 7.19 -0.99 -4.24
C ILE A 95 7.94 0.32 -4.46
N GLY A 96 8.40 0.98 -3.39
CA GLY A 96 9.21 2.19 -3.49
C GLY A 96 10.47 1.99 -4.33
N LEU A 97 11.18 0.86 -4.15
CA LEU A 97 12.35 0.50 -4.95
C LEU A 97 12.00 0.28 -6.43
N ILE A 98 10.91 -0.45 -6.73
CA ILE A 98 10.44 -0.68 -8.11
C ILE A 98 10.11 0.64 -8.81
N ILE A 99 9.50 1.58 -8.08
CA ILE A 99 9.18 2.91 -8.59
C ILE A 99 10.46 3.67 -8.94
N ILE A 100 11.44 3.73 -8.03
CA ILE A 100 12.72 4.43 -8.26
C ILE A 100 13.45 3.83 -9.47
N VAL A 101 13.53 2.50 -9.55
CA VAL A 101 14.30 1.82 -10.60
C VAL A 101 13.68 2.04 -11.97
N GLY A 102 12.35 2.01 -12.09
CA GLY A 102 11.70 2.15 -13.39
C GLY A 102 11.27 3.57 -13.79
N ASN A 103 11.38 4.56 -12.89
CA ASN A 103 11.06 5.98 -13.18
C ASN A 103 12.25 6.91 -12.91
N ARG A 104 13.48 6.47 -13.22
CA ARG A 104 14.71 7.24 -12.94
C ARG A 104 14.72 8.64 -13.56
N ASP A 105 14.09 8.81 -14.72
CA ASP A 105 14.10 10.06 -15.47
C ASP A 105 12.94 10.99 -15.09
N ASN A 106 12.00 10.52 -14.26
CA ASN A 106 10.82 11.26 -13.86
C ASN A 106 10.93 11.74 -12.42
N LYS A 107 10.94 13.07 -12.25
CA LYS A 107 11.06 13.73 -10.94
C LYS A 107 9.98 13.27 -9.96
N TYR A 108 8.72 13.17 -10.37
CA TYR A 108 7.62 12.76 -9.49
C TYR A 108 7.65 11.26 -9.18
N GLY A 109 8.01 10.45 -10.18
CA GLY A 109 8.29 9.03 -10.03
C GLY A 109 9.31 8.74 -8.93
N PHE A 110 10.45 9.43 -8.99
CA PHE A 110 11.52 9.28 -8.00
C PHE A 110 11.06 9.61 -6.56
N TRP A 111 10.34 10.72 -6.37
CA TRP A 111 9.83 11.12 -5.04
C TRP A 111 8.76 10.15 -4.50
N MET A 112 7.88 9.62 -5.35
CA MET A 112 6.93 8.57 -4.95
C MET A 112 7.64 7.34 -4.40
N GLY A 113 8.73 6.94 -5.07
CA GLY A 113 9.52 5.79 -4.66
C GLY A 113 10.24 6.00 -3.33
N ILE A 114 10.86 7.17 -3.12
CA ILE A 114 11.48 7.53 -1.84
C ILE A 114 10.45 7.50 -0.72
N LEU A 115 9.27 8.10 -0.94
CA LEU A 115 8.20 8.12 0.06
C LEU A 115 7.72 6.70 0.42
N GLY A 116 7.64 5.79 -0.56
CA GLY A 116 7.33 4.38 -0.28
C GLY A 116 8.34 3.71 0.62
N ILE A 117 9.63 3.93 0.38
CA ILE A 117 10.71 3.38 1.21
C ILE A 117 10.66 3.99 2.62
N VAL A 118 10.58 5.31 2.73
CA VAL A 118 10.57 6.02 4.02
C VAL A 118 9.34 5.61 4.84
N LEU A 119 8.15 5.62 4.25
CA LEU A 119 6.93 5.21 4.94
C LEU A 119 6.94 3.73 5.29
N GLY A 120 7.52 2.86 4.45
CA GLY A 120 7.66 1.44 4.78
C GLY A 120 8.62 1.19 5.95
N VAL A 121 9.72 1.93 6.04
CA VAL A 121 10.64 1.88 7.20
C VAL A 121 9.94 2.39 8.46
N ILE A 122 9.26 3.53 8.38
CA ILE A 122 8.47 4.07 9.50
C ILE A 122 7.41 3.06 9.93
N TYR A 123 6.70 2.45 8.98
CA TYR A 123 5.69 1.42 9.25
C TYR A 123 6.27 0.28 10.08
N ILE A 124 7.43 -0.26 9.70
CA ILE A 124 8.09 -1.34 10.43
C ILE A 124 8.42 -0.92 11.86
N ILE A 125 8.99 0.28 12.04
CA ILE A 125 9.36 0.81 13.36
C ILE A 125 8.11 0.96 14.24
N LEU A 126 7.07 1.65 13.75
CA LEU A 126 5.84 1.85 14.52
C LEU A 126 5.10 0.53 14.76
N GLY A 127 5.20 -0.41 13.83
CA GLY A 127 4.68 -1.76 13.94
C GLY A 127 5.34 -2.59 15.03
N THR A 128 6.61 -2.33 15.33
CA THR A 128 7.30 -2.97 16.46
C THR A 128 6.92 -2.34 17.80
N TYR A 129 6.91 -1.01 17.89
CA TYR A 129 6.80 -0.30 19.17
C TYR A 129 5.38 0.07 19.57
N ILE A 130 4.56 0.57 18.63
CA ILE A 130 3.25 1.14 18.91
C ILE A 130 2.14 0.11 18.67
N LYS A 131 2.24 -0.65 17.57
CA LYS A 131 1.25 -1.67 17.17
C LYS A 131 -0.18 -1.15 17.05
N ASP A 132 -0.37 0.17 16.95
CA ASP A 132 -1.69 0.78 16.80
C ASP A 132 -2.15 0.65 15.33
N PRO A 133 -3.23 -0.11 15.07
CA PRO A 133 -3.76 -0.30 13.73
C PRO A 133 -4.20 1.00 13.04
N LEU A 134 -4.62 2.02 13.78
CA LEU A 134 -4.98 3.32 13.22
C LEU A 134 -3.76 3.99 12.58
N ILE A 135 -2.64 4.00 13.30
CA ILE A 135 -1.39 4.62 12.85
C ILE A 135 -0.83 3.82 11.66
N LEU A 136 -0.83 2.49 11.75
CA LEU A 136 -0.34 1.65 10.67
C LEU A 136 -1.19 1.75 9.40
N GLY A 137 -2.52 1.68 9.53
CA GLY A 137 -3.43 1.86 8.40
C GLY A 137 -3.28 3.25 7.77
N SER A 138 -3.26 4.30 8.58
CA SER A 138 -3.10 5.67 8.07
C SER A 138 -1.79 5.89 7.32
N LEU A 139 -0.68 5.23 7.68
CA LEU A 139 0.56 5.30 6.88
C LEU A 139 0.37 4.76 5.45
N ILE A 140 -0.32 3.63 5.29
CA ILE A 140 -0.65 3.08 3.97
C ILE A 140 -1.58 4.04 3.22
N GLY A 141 -2.59 4.59 3.91
CA GLY A 141 -3.52 5.56 3.34
C GLY A 141 -2.83 6.84 2.86
N ILE A 142 -1.90 7.38 3.66
CA ILE A 142 -1.08 8.56 3.31
C ILE A 142 -0.22 8.24 2.09
N TRP A 143 0.41 7.07 2.06
CA TRP A 143 1.21 6.69 0.90
C TRP A 143 0.36 6.60 -0.38
N LEU A 144 -0.83 5.99 -0.33
CA LEU A 144 -1.76 5.92 -1.46
C LEU A 144 -2.24 7.30 -1.90
N LEU A 145 -2.61 8.16 -0.94
CA LEU A 145 -2.99 9.54 -1.20
C LEU A 145 -1.89 10.30 -1.94
N VAL A 146 -0.69 10.32 -1.37
CA VAL A 146 0.43 11.10 -1.92
C VAL A 146 0.85 10.54 -3.27
N THR A 147 0.91 9.21 -3.41
CA THR A 147 1.19 8.55 -4.70
C THR A 147 0.12 8.89 -5.73
N GLY A 148 -1.15 8.95 -5.33
CA GLY A 148 -2.24 9.39 -6.19
C GLY A 148 -2.11 10.84 -6.63
N VAL A 149 -1.81 11.76 -5.72
CA VAL A 149 -1.61 13.18 -6.05
C VAL A 149 -0.38 13.37 -6.95
N LEU A 150 0.74 12.73 -6.64
CA LEU A 150 1.96 12.84 -7.45
C LEU A 150 1.77 12.26 -8.85
N ASN A 151 1.04 11.15 -9.00
CA ASN A 151 0.67 10.62 -10.31
C ASN A 151 -0.32 11.50 -11.09
N LEU A 152 -1.11 12.36 -10.42
CA LEU A 152 -1.92 13.36 -11.12
C LEU A 152 -1.05 14.49 -11.65
N LEU A 153 -0.12 14.98 -10.83
CA LEU A 153 0.81 16.05 -11.21
C LEU A 153 1.77 15.63 -12.34
N ASP A 154 2.06 14.33 -12.42
CA ASP A 154 2.93 13.76 -13.45
C ASP A 154 2.22 13.56 -14.80
N ASN A 155 0.97 13.07 -14.78
CA ASN A 155 0.19 12.81 -15.99
C ASN A 155 -0.51 14.06 -16.56
N GLY A 156 -0.35 15.21 -15.91
CA GLY A 156 -0.89 16.50 -16.33
C GLY A 156 -2.43 16.62 -16.24
N TYR A 157 -3.05 17.79 -16.36
CA TYR A 157 -2.59 19.15 -16.75
C TYR A 157 -1.22 19.26 -17.42
#